data_AF-A0A535GZV0-F1
#
_entry.id   AF-A0A535GZV0-F1
#
_cell.length_a   1.000
_cell.length_b   1.000
_cell.length_c   1.000
_cell.angle_alpha   90.00
_cell.angle_beta   90.00
_cell.angle_gamma   90.00
#
_symmetry.space_group_name_H-M   'P 1'
#
loop_
_entity.id
_entity.type
_entity.pdbx_description
1 polymer ?
#
loop_
_entity_poly.entity_id
_entity_poly.type
_entity_poly.pdbx_seq_one_letter_code
_entity_poly.pdbx_strand_id
1 'polypeptide(L)'
;MQLEWRGGYYDFREFPGPGPSSALVNDTVGRVDLFGRVYDVHEGPDMSACPICLPGVSRVATPDGPVPVAQIKEGMRVWSADRQGRRVAAVVIQTVARNDAPGSRLVHIVLADGRELTASPPHRIADGRALGSLRPGDQIDGARVLRVDAVSDSGGRTYDLLPSGETGEYWADGILLQSTLH
;
A
#
# COMPACT_ATOMS: atom_id res chain seq x y z
N MET A 1 7.49 -25.21 6.23
CA MET A 1 8.18 -23.98 6.67
C MET A 1 9.59 -23.98 6.12
N GLN A 2 10.08 -22.82 5.67
CA GLN A 2 11.44 -22.56 5.23
C GLN A 2 12.03 -21.44 6.09
N LEU A 3 13.32 -21.56 6.45
CA LEU A 3 14.06 -20.55 7.21
C LEU A 3 15.30 -20.14 6.42
N GLU A 4 15.61 -18.84 6.40
CA GLU A 4 16.81 -18.28 5.79
C GLU A 4 17.55 -17.39 6.79
N TRP A 5 18.81 -17.69 7.07
CA TRP A 5 19.61 -16.94 8.04
C TRP A 5 20.07 -15.60 7.45
N ARG A 6 19.89 -14.50 8.21
CA ARG A 6 20.23 -13.13 7.79
C ARG A 6 21.29 -12.43 8.64
N GLY A 7 21.86 -13.13 9.63
CA GLY A 7 22.84 -12.55 10.54
C GLY A 7 22.16 -11.84 11.71
N GLY A 8 21.76 -12.61 12.72
CA GLY A 8 21.10 -12.14 13.95
C GLY A 8 19.63 -12.59 14.06
N TYR A 9 19.02 -13.04 12.97
CA TYR A 9 17.66 -13.56 12.89
C TYR A 9 17.49 -14.46 11.65
N TYR A 10 16.37 -15.18 11.57
CA TYR A 10 15.92 -15.90 10.38
C TYR A 10 14.74 -15.18 9.73
N ASP A 11 14.75 -15.06 8.41
CA ASP A 11 13.49 -14.92 7.66
C ASP A 11 12.81 -16.29 7.65
N PHE A 12 11.51 -16.35 7.88
CA PHE A 12 10.71 -17.55 7.71
C PHE A 12 9.68 -17.38 6.61
N ARG A 13 9.33 -18.50 5.98
CA ARG A 13 8.19 -18.66 5.09
C ARG A 13 7.44 -19.94 5.46
N GLU A 14 6.20 -19.79 5.87
CA GLU A 14 5.28 -20.88 6.18
C GLU A 14 4.27 -21.03 5.04
N PHE A 15 4.02 -22.27 4.63
CA PHE A 15 3.18 -22.61 3.47
C PHE A 15 1.94 -23.36 3.96
N PRO A 16 0.74 -23.19 3.38
CA PRO A 16 -0.47 -23.93 3.76
C PRO A 16 -0.46 -25.43 3.40
N GLY A 17 0.70 -26.01 3.07
CA GLY A 17 0.81 -27.37 2.53
C GLY A 17 2.23 -27.94 2.59
N PRO A 18 2.48 -29.12 2.00
CA PRO A 18 3.72 -29.88 2.16
C PRO A 18 4.95 -29.24 1.51
N GLY A 19 4.80 -28.12 0.80
CA GLY A 19 5.92 -27.40 0.20
C GLY A 19 5.51 -26.06 -0.42
N PRO A 20 6.50 -25.26 -0.87
CA PRO A 20 6.26 -24.02 -1.59
C PRO A 20 5.42 -24.27 -2.83
N SER A 21 4.30 -23.55 -2.93
CA SER A 21 3.38 -23.62 -4.06
C SER A 21 3.23 -22.21 -4.61
N SER A 22 3.56 -21.99 -5.88
CA SER A 22 3.26 -20.73 -6.57
C SER A 22 1.74 -20.47 -6.71
N ALA A 23 0.90 -21.44 -6.33
CA ALA A 23 -0.56 -21.35 -6.37
C ALA A 23 -1.21 -21.05 -5.01
N LEU A 24 -0.45 -21.08 -3.90
CA LEU A 24 -1.01 -20.77 -2.57
C LEU A 24 -0.70 -19.31 -2.22
N VAL A 25 -1.76 -18.51 -2.18
CA VAL A 25 -1.73 -17.04 -1.95
C VAL A 25 -1.51 -16.68 -0.45
N ASN A 26 -1.37 -17.70 0.42
CA ASN A 26 -1.41 -17.56 1.88
C ASN A 26 -0.08 -17.95 2.56
N ASP A 27 1.05 -17.82 1.87
CA ASP A 27 2.34 -18.02 2.52
C ASP A 27 2.50 -17.00 3.65
N THR A 28 2.73 -17.46 4.88
CA THR A 28 3.01 -16.56 6.00
C THR A 28 4.51 -16.39 6.10
N VAL A 29 5.01 -15.22 5.77
CA VAL A 29 6.42 -14.87 5.93
C VAL A 29 6.61 -14.01 7.18
N GLY A 30 7.79 -14.01 7.76
CA GLY A 30 8.11 -13.16 8.90
C GLY A 30 9.55 -13.33 9.36
N ARG A 31 9.91 -12.73 10.48
CA ARG A 31 11.22 -12.90 11.10
C ARG A 31 11.12 -13.56 12.45
N VAL A 32 12.14 -14.35 12.79
CA VAL A 32 12.32 -14.94 14.11
C VAL A 32 13.75 -14.69 14.58
N ASP A 33 13.90 -14.08 15.76
CA ASP A 33 15.21 -13.86 16.37
C ASP A 33 15.75 -15.13 17.06
N LEU A 34 16.98 -15.06 17.57
CA LEU A 34 17.64 -16.16 18.27
C LEU A 34 16.96 -16.56 19.59
N PHE A 35 16.04 -15.74 20.10
CA PHE A 35 15.27 -16.01 21.31
C PHE A 35 13.85 -16.54 21.01
N GLY A 36 13.54 -16.77 19.73
CA GLY A 36 12.24 -17.27 19.30
C GLY A 36 11.15 -16.20 19.24
N ARG A 37 11.50 -14.91 19.31
CA ARG A 37 10.54 -13.83 19.14
C ARG A 37 10.21 -13.69 17.66
N VAL A 38 8.92 -13.75 17.35
CA VAL A 38 8.38 -13.59 15.99
C VAL A 38 7.94 -12.13 15.75
N TYR A 39 8.30 -11.55 14.62
CA TYR A 39 7.98 -10.16 14.21
C TYR A 39 8.00 -10.02 12.69
N ASP A 40 7.60 -8.84 12.15
CA ASP A 40 7.50 -8.59 10.70
C ASP A 40 6.68 -9.65 9.93
N VAL A 41 5.63 -10.24 10.54
CA VAL A 41 4.82 -11.33 9.95
C VAL A 41 3.76 -10.81 8.99
N HIS A 42 3.66 -11.38 7.78
CA HIS A 42 2.59 -11.08 6.82
C HIS A 42 2.28 -12.24 5.86
N GLU A 43 1.10 -12.18 5.24
CA GLU A 43 0.68 -13.12 4.19
C GLU A 43 1.14 -12.63 2.81
N GLY A 44 2.03 -13.37 2.16
CA GLY A 44 2.54 -13.10 0.83
C GLY A 44 3.81 -13.89 0.48
N PRO A 45 4.19 -13.91 -0.81
CA PRO A 45 5.30 -14.74 -1.28
C PRO A 45 6.70 -14.23 -0.88
N ASP A 46 6.86 -13.00 -0.38
CA ASP A 46 8.18 -12.43 -0.08
C ASP A 46 8.20 -11.56 1.18
N MET A 47 9.38 -11.41 1.79
CA MET A 47 9.64 -10.60 3.00
C MET A 47 9.69 -9.10 2.72
N SER A 48 9.39 -8.67 1.49
CA SER A 48 9.23 -7.26 1.19
C SER A 48 8.02 -6.78 1.97
N ALA A 49 8.25 -5.89 2.94
CA ALA A 49 7.23 -5.19 3.73
C ALA A 49 5.94 -4.98 2.92
N CYS A 50 4.76 -5.31 3.48
CA CYS A 50 3.40 -5.17 2.87
C CYS A 50 3.47 -4.28 1.64
N PRO A 51 3.63 -4.86 0.44
CA PRO A 51 4.34 -4.15 -0.61
C PRO A 51 3.67 -2.80 -0.82
N ILE A 52 2.33 -2.73 -0.84
CA ILE A 52 1.68 -1.51 -1.30
C ILE A 52 0.31 -1.31 -0.63
N CYS A 53 0.22 -0.38 0.32
CA CYS A 53 -0.74 -0.47 1.42
C CYS A 53 -1.09 0.93 1.99
N LEU A 54 -2.37 1.37 1.95
CA LEU A 54 -2.89 2.58 2.64
C LEU A 54 -3.47 2.24 4.01
N PRO A 55 -3.39 3.12 5.01
CA PRO A 55 -4.12 2.95 6.27
C PRO A 55 -5.62 3.06 6.03
N GLY A 56 -6.43 2.33 6.80
CA GLY A 56 -7.88 2.23 6.56
C GLY A 56 -8.65 3.56 6.57
N VAL A 57 -8.07 4.59 7.20
CA VAL A 57 -8.64 5.95 7.32
C VAL A 57 -8.42 6.82 6.08
N SER A 58 -7.49 6.47 5.19
CA SER A 58 -7.24 7.23 3.96
C SER A 58 -8.50 7.33 3.11
N ARG A 59 -8.78 8.52 2.59
CA ARG A 59 -10.03 8.83 1.90
C ARG A 59 -9.88 8.72 0.39
N VAL A 60 -10.50 7.69 -0.18
CA VAL A 60 -10.59 7.52 -1.63
C VAL A 60 -11.64 8.48 -2.18
N ALA A 61 -11.29 9.23 -3.23
CA ALA A 61 -12.22 10.15 -3.86
C ALA A 61 -13.29 9.38 -4.66
N THR A 62 -14.56 9.64 -4.38
CA THR A 62 -15.69 9.10 -5.15
C THR A 62 -16.56 10.23 -5.70
N PRO A 63 -17.43 9.96 -6.70
CA PRO A 63 -18.39 10.94 -7.21
C PRO A 63 -19.31 11.53 -6.14
N ASP A 64 -19.65 10.73 -5.12
CA ASP A 64 -20.57 11.11 -4.04
C ASP A 64 -19.85 11.66 -2.79
N GLY A 65 -18.53 11.84 -2.90
CA GLY A 65 -17.66 12.36 -1.83
C GLY A 65 -16.59 11.37 -1.37
N PRO A 66 -15.60 11.81 -0.57
CA PRO A 66 -14.51 10.93 -0.16
C PRO A 66 -14.95 9.85 0.85
N VAL A 67 -14.57 8.60 0.61
CA VAL A 67 -14.92 7.43 1.43
C VAL A 67 -13.64 6.80 1.99
N PRO A 68 -13.59 6.39 3.28
CA PRO A 68 -12.43 5.68 3.82
C PRO A 68 -12.13 4.40 3.02
N VAL A 69 -10.86 4.14 2.70
CA VAL A 69 -10.45 3.00 1.89
C VAL A 69 -10.89 1.66 2.49
N ALA A 70 -10.93 1.57 3.83
CA ALA A 70 -11.45 0.39 4.53
C ALA A 70 -12.94 0.09 4.28
N GLN A 71 -13.70 1.04 3.72
CA GLN A 71 -15.11 0.91 3.40
C GLN A 71 -15.37 0.79 1.89
N ILE A 72 -14.34 0.97 1.06
CA ILE A 72 -14.44 0.76 -0.38
C ILE A 72 -14.65 -0.72 -0.67
N LYS A 73 -15.56 -1.02 -1.59
CA LYS A 73 -15.92 -2.37 -2.02
C LYS A 73 -15.94 -2.44 -3.54
N GLU A 74 -15.73 -3.65 -4.07
CA GLU A 74 -15.95 -3.94 -5.48
C GLU A 74 -17.37 -3.54 -5.91
N GLY A 75 -17.49 -2.99 -7.13
CA GLY A 75 -18.73 -2.42 -7.66
C GLY A 75 -18.96 -0.94 -7.30
N MET A 76 -18.27 -0.39 -6.30
CA MET A 76 -18.37 1.05 -5.99
C MET A 76 -17.74 1.91 -7.07
N ARG A 77 -18.23 3.15 -7.22
CA ARG A 77 -17.62 4.14 -8.12
C ARG A 77 -16.55 4.93 -7.38
N VAL A 78 -15.40 5.13 -8.03
CA VAL A 78 -14.31 5.98 -7.56
C VAL A 78 -13.87 6.90 -8.68
N TRP A 79 -13.16 7.97 -8.34
CA TRP A 79 -12.45 8.77 -9.33
C TRP A 79 -11.13 8.07 -9.70
N SER A 80 -10.93 7.88 -11.01
CA SER A 80 -9.74 7.33 -11.65
C SER A 80 -9.26 8.28 -12.75
N ALA A 81 -8.04 8.11 -13.25
CA ALA A 81 -7.51 8.95 -14.31
C ALA A 81 -7.58 8.24 -15.66
N ASP A 82 -7.84 8.99 -16.72
CA ASP A 82 -7.54 8.52 -18.07
C ASP A 82 -6.07 8.77 -18.43
N ARG A 83 -5.64 8.34 -19.62
CA ARG A 83 -4.26 8.53 -20.10
C ARG A 83 -3.80 9.98 -20.23
N GLN A 84 -4.71 10.95 -20.18
CA GLN A 84 -4.38 12.37 -20.17
C GLN A 84 -4.36 12.95 -18.74
N GLY A 85 -4.47 12.11 -17.72
CA GLY A 85 -4.54 12.52 -16.32
C GLY A 85 -5.89 13.14 -15.93
N ARG A 86 -6.90 13.09 -16.82
CA ARG A 86 -8.20 13.69 -16.53
C ARG A 86 -9.00 12.76 -15.62
N ARG A 87 -9.68 13.36 -14.65
CA ARG A 87 -10.54 12.64 -13.71
C ARG A 87 -11.76 12.07 -14.42
N VAL A 88 -11.92 10.74 -14.34
CA VAL A 88 -13.03 9.95 -14.89
C VAL A 88 -13.59 9.03 -13.81
N ALA A 89 -14.89 8.76 -13.85
CA ALA A 89 -15.49 7.81 -12.92
C ALA A 89 -15.21 6.38 -13.38
N ALA A 90 -14.67 5.54 -12.50
CA ALA A 90 -14.42 4.13 -12.73
C ALA A 90 -15.10 3.27 -11.66
N VAL A 91 -15.30 1.99 -11.95
CA VAL A 91 -15.84 1.02 -11.00
C VAL A 91 -14.69 0.28 -10.34
N VAL A 92 -14.72 0.09 -9.03
CA VAL A 92 -13.75 -0.75 -8.33
C VAL A 92 -13.98 -2.20 -8.74
N ILE A 93 -12.99 -2.83 -9.37
CA ILE A 93 -13.06 -4.21 -9.84
C ILE A 93 -12.36 -5.19 -8.91
N GLN A 94 -11.48 -4.69 -8.04
CA GLN A 94 -10.80 -5.51 -7.04
C GLN A 94 -10.45 -4.68 -5.82
N THR A 95 -10.50 -5.30 -4.64
CA THR A 95 -9.97 -4.73 -3.40
C THR A 95 -9.08 -5.74 -2.69
N VAL A 96 -8.10 -5.26 -1.92
CA VAL A 96 -7.30 -6.10 -1.02
C VAL A 96 -7.22 -5.43 0.35
N ALA A 97 -7.22 -6.26 1.39
CA ALA A 97 -6.97 -5.82 2.76
C ALA A 97 -6.00 -6.81 3.42
N ARG A 98 -4.92 -6.31 4.02
CA ARG A 98 -3.92 -7.12 4.72
C ARG A 98 -3.77 -6.63 6.16
N ASN A 99 -3.40 -7.53 7.06
CA ASN A 99 -2.96 -7.12 8.39
C ASN A 99 -1.60 -6.43 8.26
N ASP A 100 -1.39 -5.42 9.09
CA ASP A 100 -0.11 -4.74 9.13
C ASP A 100 0.94 -5.61 9.81
N ALA A 101 2.15 -5.69 9.23
CA ALA A 101 3.24 -6.44 9.82
C ALA A 101 3.77 -5.70 11.07
N PRO A 102 4.08 -6.40 12.18
CA PRO A 102 4.68 -5.77 13.35
C PRO A 102 6.03 -5.15 13.01
N GLY A 103 6.13 -3.82 12.98
CA GLY A 103 7.35 -3.09 12.61
C GLY A 103 7.29 -2.41 11.24
N SER A 104 6.21 -2.59 10.48
CA SER A 104 5.94 -1.83 9.27
C SER A 104 6.06 -0.33 9.51
N ARG A 105 6.60 0.36 8.52
CA ARG A 105 6.60 1.83 8.49
C ARG A 105 5.88 2.29 7.25
N LEU A 106 4.94 3.20 7.45
CA LEU A 106 4.35 3.99 6.39
C LEU A 106 5.15 5.28 6.22
N VAL A 107 4.98 5.90 5.08
CA VAL A 107 5.50 7.24 4.79
C VAL A 107 4.32 8.18 4.83
N HIS A 108 4.45 9.22 5.65
CA HIS A 108 3.53 10.34 5.68
C HIS A 108 4.15 11.53 4.97
N ILE A 109 3.47 12.04 3.95
CA ILE A 109 3.89 13.22 3.20
C ILE A 109 2.90 14.37 3.42
N VAL A 110 3.45 15.58 3.45
CA VAL A 110 2.69 16.83 3.54
C VAL A 110 3.07 17.71 2.35
N LEU A 111 2.08 18.15 1.58
CA LEU A 111 2.25 19.04 0.44
C LEU A 111 1.96 20.50 0.82
N ALA A 112 2.54 21.44 0.07
CA ALA A 112 2.43 22.87 0.33
C ALA A 112 1.01 23.43 0.16
N ASP A 113 0.13 22.72 -0.54
CA ASP A 113 -1.29 23.06 -0.70
C ASP A 113 -2.19 22.47 0.40
N GLY A 114 -1.59 21.82 1.40
CA GLY A 114 -2.29 21.23 2.54
C GLY A 114 -2.78 19.80 2.32
N ARG A 115 -2.56 19.19 1.15
CA ARG A 115 -2.78 17.76 0.96
C ARG A 115 -1.79 16.95 1.78
N GLU A 116 -2.26 15.86 2.36
CA GLU A 116 -1.46 14.92 3.14
C GLU A 116 -1.80 13.50 2.70
N LEU A 117 -0.80 12.62 2.68
CA LEU A 117 -1.03 11.20 2.38
C LEU A 117 -0.11 10.35 3.25
N THR A 118 -0.68 9.28 3.78
CA THR A 118 0.07 8.22 4.45
C THR A 118 -0.12 6.92 3.67
N ALA A 119 0.97 6.30 3.23
CA ALA A 119 0.92 4.97 2.61
C ALA A 119 2.26 4.25 2.74
N SER A 120 2.33 2.97 2.39
CA SER A 120 3.59 2.23 2.42
C SER A 120 4.61 2.80 1.41
N PRO A 121 5.92 2.74 1.73
CA PRO A 121 6.97 3.32 0.89
C PRO A 121 6.96 2.92 -0.60
N PRO A 122 6.63 1.67 -0.99
CA PRO A 122 6.64 1.28 -2.40
C PRO A 122 5.42 1.75 -3.21
N HIS A 123 4.38 2.32 -2.59
CA HIS A 123 3.21 2.85 -3.30
C HIS A 123 3.62 3.92 -4.30
N ARG A 124 3.19 3.80 -5.56
CA ARG A 124 3.60 4.73 -6.61
C ARG A 124 2.58 5.84 -6.79
N ILE A 125 3.07 7.07 -6.91
CA ILE A 125 2.26 8.19 -7.41
C ILE A 125 2.14 8.10 -8.93
N ALA A 126 1.23 8.89 -9.52
CA ALA A 126 0.92 8.85 -10.95
C ALA A 126 2.14 8.98 -11.89
N ASP A 127 3.20 9.68 -11.47
CA ASP A 127 4.44 9.81 -12.26
C ASP A 127 5.39 8.59 -12.16
N GLY A 128 4.97 7.54 -11.45
CA GLY A 128 5.68 6.27 -11.29
C GLY A 128 6.71 6.26 -10.17
N ARG A 129 7.01 7.39 -9.51
CA ARG A 129 7.91 7.39 -8.34
C ARG A 129 7.25 6.69 -7.15
N ALA A 130 8.04 5.96 -6.37
CA ALA A 130 7.60 5.36 -5.13
C ALA A 130 7.52 6.43 -4.02
N LEU A 131 6.53 6.35 -3.13
CA LEU A 131 6.31 7.33 -2.08
C LEU A 131 7.53 7.49 -1.16
N GLY A 132 8.21 6.39 -0.82
CA GLY A 132 9.44 6.40 -0.02
C GLY A 132 10.67 7.01 -0.70
N SER A 133 10.61 7.24 -2.01
CA SER A 133 11.67 7.93 -2.75
C SER A 133 11.54 9.45 -2.74
N LEU A 134 10.37 9.98 -2.32
CA LEU A 134 10.11 11.41 -2.27
C LEU A 134 10.97 12.11 -1.22
N ARG A 135 11.32 13.36 -1.50
CA ARG A 135 12.07 14.24 -0.61
C ARG A 135 11.39 15.61 -0.51
N PRO A 136 11.57 16.34 0.60
CA PRO A 136 11.18 17.75 0.67
C PRO A 136 11.74 18.53 -0.51
N GLY A 137 10.88 19.29 -1.18
CA GLY A 137 11.20 20.06 -2.38
C GLY A 137 10.77 19.43 -3.70
N ASP A 138 10.50 18.12 -3.74
CA ASP A 138 9.90 17.45 -4.90
C ASP A 138 8.52 18.04 -5.23
N GLN A 139 8.05 17.87 -6.47
CA GLN A 139 6.70 18.29 -6.88
C GLN A 139 5.79 17.08 -7.10
N ILE A 140 4.54 17.22 -6.70
CA ILE A 140 3.44 16.27 -6.96
C ILE A 140 2.24 17.09 -7.40
N ASP A 141 1.78 16.90 -8.64
CA ASP A 141 0.56 17.54 -9.15
C ASP A 141 0.56 19.07 -8.90
N GLY A 142 1.67 19.72 -9.26
CA GLY A 142 1.89 21.16 -9.09
C GLY A 142 2.21 21.65 -7.67
N ALA A 143 2.10 20.79 -6.64
CA ALA A 143 2.39 21.14 -5.26
C ALA A 143 3.76 20.64 -4.79
N ARG A 144 4.46 21.44 -3.98
CA ARG A 144 5.76 21.07 -3.41
C ARG A 144 5.58 20.18 -2.18
N VAL A 145 6.37 19.12 -2.07
CA VAL A 145 6.50 18.30 -0.85
C VAL A 145 7.22 19.12 0.22
N LEU A 146 6.57 19.32 1.38
CA LEU A 146 7.15 20.02 2.53
C LEU A 146 7.81 19.05 3.51
N ARG A 147 7.14 17.92 3.78
CA ARG A 147 7.56 16.94 4.78
C ARG A 147 7.42 15.52 4.26
N VAL A 148 8.33 14.65 4.70
CA VAL A 148 8.32 13.21 4.45
C VAL A 148 8.80 12.53 5.73
N ASP A 149 7.93 11.81 6.42
CA ASP A 149 8.23 11.17 7.70
C ASP A 149 7.87 9.69 7.69
N ALA A 150 8.64 8.91 8.43
CA ALA A 150 8.25 7.54 8.73
C ALA A 150 7.25 7.54 9.90
N VAL A 151 6.13 6.84 9.73
CA VAL A 151 5.13 6.62 10.79
C VAL A 151 4.88 5.12 10.95
N SER A 152 4.62 4.68 12.17
CA SER A 152 4.59 3.25 12.52
C SER A 152 3.18 2.65 12.63
N ASP A 153 2.14 3.47 12.53
CA ASP A 153 0.77 3.03 12.79
C ASP A 153 -0.10 3.14 11.54
N SER A 154 -0.59 1.99 11.09
CA SER A 154 -1.58 1.87 10.01
C SER A 154 -3.02 1.71 10.52
N GLY A 155 -3.22 1.54 11.83
CA GLY A 155 -4.47 1.05 12.42
C GLY A 155 -4.63 -0.47 12.35
N GLY A 156 -3.53 -1.21 12.13
CA GLY A 156 -3.48 -2.68 12.18
C GLY A 156 -3.88 -3.40 10.89
N ARG A 157 -4.44 -2.68 9.91
CA ARG A 157 -4.75 -3.20 8.57
C ARG A 157 -4.51 -2.14 7.51
N THR A 158 -4.12 -2.61 6.34
CA THR A 158 -3.89 -1.77 5.17
C THR A 158 -4.61 -2.26 3.94
N TYR A 159 -4.85 -1.34 3.00
CA TYR A 159 -5.77 -1.53 1.90
C TYR A 159 -5.18 -1.02 0.57
N ASP A 160 -5.61 -1.63 -0.53
CA ASP A 160 -5.42 -1.13 -1.88
C ASP A 160 -6.65 -1.52 -2.74
N LEU A 161 -6.86 -0.82 -3.85
CA LEU A 161 -7.98 -1.07 -4.77
C LEU A 161 -7.56 -0.92 -6.23
N LEU A 162 -8.26 -1.64 -7.11
CA LEU A 162 -8.12 -1.52 -8.56
C LEU A 162 -9.41 -0.95 -9.15
N PRO A 163 -9.37 0.26 -9.71
CA PRO A 163 -10.43 0.78 -10.56
C PRO A 163 -10.39 0.16 -11.96
N SER A 164 -11.54 0.08 -12.62
CA SER A 164 -11.70 -0.33 -14.03
C SER A 164 -11.14 0.68 -15.04
N GLY A 165 -10.52 1.76 -14.58
CA GLY A 165 -10.00 2.84 -15.41
C GLY A 165 -8.75 2.40 -16.19
N GLU A 166 -8.44 3.09 -17.29
CA GLU A 166 -7.36 2.70 -18.20
C GLU A 166 -5.96 2.69 -17.57
N THR A 167 -5.76 3.43 -16.48
CA THR A 167 -4.46 3.55 -15.80
C THR A 167 -4.37 2.71 -14.53
N GLY A 168 -5.50 2.18 -14.02
CA GLY A 168 -5.55 1.57 -12.69
C GLY A 168 -5.31 2.56 -11.55
N GLU A 169 -5.33 3.87 -11.80
CA GLU A 169 -5.04 4.88 -10.78
C GLU A 169 -6.30 5.34 -10.05
N TYR A 170 -6.14 5.80 -8.81
CA TYR A 170 -7.22 6.40 -8.02
C TYR A 170 -6.68 7.52 -7.13
N TRP A 171 -7.55 8.46 -6.76
CA TRP A 171 -7.18 9.48 -5.78
C TRP A 171 -7.42 8.99 -4.36
N ALA A 172 -6.39 9.05 -3.53
CA ALA A 172 -6.47 8.93 -2.08
C ALA A 172 -5.96 10.21 -1.44
N ASP A 173 -6.73 10.77 -0.51
CA ASP A 173 -6.42 12.01 0.22
C ASP A 173 -6.02 13.18 -0.71
N GLY A 174 -6.59 13.19 -1.92
CA GLY A 174 -6.35 14.23 -2.93
C GLY A 174 -5.08 14.03 -3.78
N ILE A 175 -4.36 12.92 -3.62
CA ILE A 175 -3.16 12.57 -4.40
C ILE A 175 -3.47 11.36 -5.28
N LEU A 176 -3.06 11.41 -6.56
CA LEU A 176 -3.27 10.32 -7.52
C LEU A 176 -2.21 9.22 -7.35
N LEU A 177 -2.69 8.01 -7.08
CA LEU A 177 -1.88 6.82 -6.81
C LEU A 177 -2.16 5.74 -7.85
N GLN A 178 -1.15 4.91 -8.11
CA GLN A 178 -1.26 3.73 -8.95
C GLN A 178 -1.71 2.53 -8.10
N SER A 179 -2.78 1.86 -8.50
CA SER A 179 -3.11 0.53 -7.98
C SER A 179 -1.95 -0.42 -8.18
N THR A 180 -1.85 -1.40 -7.29
CA THR A 180 -0.80 -2.42 -7.36
C THR A 180 -1.32 -3.81 -7.61
N LEU A 181 -2.64 -3.91 -7.64
CA LEU A 181 -3.38 -5.02 -8.20
C LEU A 181 -3.30 -4.93 -9.74
N HIS A 182 -3.22 -6.08 -10.41
CA HIS A 182 -3.10 -6.23 -11.87
C HIS A 182 -3.93 -7.42 -12.36
#